data_AF-A0A225MDP7-F1
#
_entry.id   AF-A0A225MDP7-F1
#
_cell.length_a   1.000
_cell.length_b   1.000
_cell.length_c   1.000
_cell.angle_alpha   90.00
_cell.angle_beta   90.00
_cell.angle_gamma   90.00
#
_symmetry.space_group_name_H-M   'P 1'
#
loop_
_entity.id
_entity.type
_entity.pdbx_description
1 polymer ?
#
loop_
_entity_poly.entity_id
_entity_poly.type
_entity_poly.pdbx_seq_one_letter_code
_entity_poly.pdbx_strand_id
1 'polypeptide(L)'
;MLRVFFELAVTHYLERTGALDRITQELKEKGKLQFDTPQMKQLIPEITKIAKAKLDRNDASKVEKAIKYDSSAPFTLSDLHAFVHQNSELPGERDILQFWLRTEPLFRLMLEKDETLEVKK
;
A
#
# COMPACT_ATOMS: atom_id res chain seq x y z
N MET A 1 7.10 -10.39 -7.65
CA MET A 1 6.83 -9.20 -8.50
C MET A 1 5.72 -8.30 -7.95
N LEU A 2 4.54 -8.83 -7.57
CA LEU A 2 3.41 -8.00 -7.10
C LEU A 2 3.72 -7.10 -5.89
N ARG A 3 4.56 -7.56 -4.95
CA ARG A 3 5.02 -6.71 -3.83
C ARG A 3 5.73 -5.45 -4.30
N VAL A 4 6.70 -5.62 -5.20
CA VAL A 4 7.52 -4.51 -5.69
C VAL A 4 6.64 -3.55 -6.48
N PHE A 5 5.69 -4.07 -7.25
CA PHE A 5 4.71 -3.24 -7.94
C PHE A 5 3.83 -2.44 -6.97
N PHE A 6 3.33 -3.06 -5.90
CA PHE A 6 2.61 -2.37 -4.84
C PHE A 6 3.45 -1.25 -4.21
N GLU A 7 4.70 -1.56 -3.88
CA GLU A 7 5.64 -0.62 -3.29
C GLU A 7 5.91 0.59 -4.20
N LEU A 8 6.13 0.36 -5.49
CA LEU A 8 6.30 1.44 -6.47
C LEU A 8 5.03 2.29 -6.63
N ALA A 9 3.85 1.67 -6.73
CA ALA A 9 2.59 2.40 -6.89
C ALA A 9 2.29 3.31 -5.69
N VAL A 10 2.49 2.79 -4.48
CA VAL A 10 2.33 3.53 -3.22
C VAL A 10 3.29 4.71 -3.16
N THR A 11 4.59 4.45 -3.34
CA THR A 11 5.62 5.48 -3.21
C THR A 11 5.41 6.59 -4.23
N HIS A 12 5.19 6.24 -5.49
CA HIS A 12 4.90 7.20 -6.56
C HIS A 12 3.66 8.06 -6.26
N TYR A 13 2.58 7.47 -5.75
CA TYR A 13 1.39 8.23 -5.36
C TYR A 13 1.66 9.18 -4.19
N LEU A 14 2.37 8.72 -3.15
CA LEU A 14 2.69 9.53 -1.97
C LEU A 14 3.64 10.68 -2.32
N GLU A 15 4.58 10.47 -3.25
CA GLU A 15 5.43 11.52 -3.82
C GLU A 15 4.58 12.54 -4.59
N ARG A 16 3.73 12.08 -5.51
CA ARG A 16 2.85 12.96 -6.32
C ARG A 16 1.92 13.83 -5.47
N THR A 17 1.50 13.33 -4.31
CA THR A 17 0.61 14.04 -3.39
C THR A 17 1.34 14.87 -2.33
N GLY A 18 2.68 14.85 -2.30
CA GLY A 18 3.50 15.49 -1.26
C GLY A 18 3.36 14.84 0.13
N ALA A 19 2.65 13.71 0.22
CA ALA A 19 2.45 13.00 1.48
C ALA A 19 3.75 12.32 1.95
N LEU A 20 4.61 11.88 1.03
CA LEU A 20 5.84 11.16 1.38
C LEU A 20 6.79 12.03 2.21
N ASP A 21 7.01 13.29 1.83
CA ASP A 21 7.89 14.21 2.55
C ASP A 21 7.40 14.45 3.98
N ARG A 22 6.09 14.68 4.14
CA ARG A 22 5.47 14.83 5.46
C ARG A 22 5.67 13.59 6.33
N ILE A 23 5.39 12.40 5.81
CA ILE A 23 5.57 11.14 6.55
C ILE A 23 7.03 10.94 6.93
N THR A 24 7.95 11.23 6.01
CA THR A 24 9.39 11.09 6.23
C THR A 24 9.86 12.01 7.35
N GLN A 25 9.42 13.27 7.36
CA GLN A 25 9.72 14.20 8.43
C GLN A 25 9.15 13.73 9.79
N GLU A 26 7.89 13.30 9.82
CA GLU A 26 7.26 12.78 11.05
C GLU A 26 7.99 11.53 11.59
N LEU A 27 8.48 10.65 10.73
CA LEU A 27 9.24 9.46 11.13
C LEU A 27 10.65 9.83 11.61
N LYS A 28 11.28 10.82 10.98
CA LYS A 28 12.59 11.35 11.38
C LYS A 28 12.54 11.99 12.75
N GLU A 29 11.56 12.84 13.01
CA GLU A 29 11.34 13.47 14.33
C GLU A 29 11.10 12.44 15.44
N LYS A 30 10.48 11.31 15.11
CA LYS A 30 10.24 10.19 16.04
C LYS A 30 11.44 9.25 16.19
N GLY A 31 12.55 9.48 15.49
CA GLY A 31 13.70 8.58 15.48
C GLY A 31 13.40 7.19 14.92
N LYS A 32 12.36 7.06 14.09
CA LYS A 32 11.91 5.78 13.52
C LYS A 32 12.42 5.53 12.10
N LEU A 33 13.17 6.47 11.53
CA LEU A 33 13.72 6.39 10.19
C LEU A 33 15.12 5.75 10.27
N GLN A 34 15.25 4.50 9.82
CA GLN A 34 16.52 3.76 9.90
C GLN A 34 17.43 4.05 8.70
N PHE A 35 16.84 4.24 7.54
CA PHE A 35 17.45 4.67 6.29
C PHE A 35 16.66 5.90 5.88
N ASP A 36 17.24 6.91 5.21
CA ASP A 36 16.60 8.21 4.92
C ASP A 36 15.28 8.15 4.10
N THR A 37 14.68 6.97 3.94
CA THR A 37 13.39 6.67 3.31
C THR A 37 12.50 5.80 4.22
N PRO A 38 11.17 6.05 4.25
CA PRO A 38 10.23 5.21 4.99
C PRO A 38 10.15 3.78 4.43
N GLN A 39 10.03 2.80 5.31
CA GLN A 39 9.73 1.42 4.93
C GLN A 39 8.23 1.23 4.69
N MET A 40 7.85 0.26 3.85
CA MET A 40 6.45 -0.04 3.53
C MET A 40 5.54 -0.20 4.77
N LYS A 41 6.02 -0.87 5.82
CA LYS A 41 5.28 -1.02 7.08
C LYS A 41 4.93 0.32 7.74
N GLN A 42 5.78 1.33 7.57
CA GLN A 42 5.60 2.67 8.11
C GLN A 42 4.62 3.50 7.27
N LEU A 43 4.41 3.11 6.01
CA LEU A 43 3.46 3.75 5.09
C LEU A 43 2.03 3.20 5.24
N ILE A 44 1.85 1.98 5.76
CA ILE A 44 0.53 1.32 5.95
C ILE A 44 -0.52 2.24 6.61
N PRO A 45 -0.21 3.00 7.70
CA PRO A 45 -1.21 3.86 8.33
C PRO A 45 -1.75 4.95 7.40
N GLU A 46 -0.87 5.59 6.63
CA GLU A 46 -1.27 6.64 5.70
C GLU A 46 -2.04 6.04 4.52
N ILE A 47 -1.57 4.92 3.97
CA ILE A 47 -2.28 4.20 2.90
C ILE A 47 -3.69 3.82 3.34
N THR A 48 -3.85 3.32 4.57
CA THR A 48 -5.16 2.98 5.14
C THR A 48 -6.06 4.21 5.25
N LYS A 49 -5.50 5.35 5.69
CA LYS A 49 -6.22 6.61 5.80
C LYS A 49 -6.70 7.11 4.43
N ILE A 50 -5.82 7.06 3.42
CA ILE A 50 -6.14 7.44 2.04
C ILE A 50 -7.24 6.54 1.47
N ALA A 51 -7.11 5.22 1.66
CA ALA A 51 -8.13 4.25 1.22
C ALA A 51 -9.50 4.55 1.83
N LYS A 52 -9.56 4.81 3.15
CA LYS A 52 -10.81 5.18 3.84
C LYS A 52 -11.40 6.52 3.41
N ALA A 53 -10.57 7.44 2.95
CA ALA A 53 -11.01 8.76 2.52
C ALA A 53 -11.47 8.80 1.06
N LYS A 54 -10.84 8.01 0.19
CA LYS A 54 -11.05 8.08 -1.27
C LYS A 54 -11.80 6.90 -1.88
N LEU A 55 -11.86 5.75 -1.20
CA LEU A 55 -12.63 4.59 -1.65
C LEU A 55 -13.97 4.51 -0.91
N ASP A 56 -14.93 3.80 -1.49
CA ASP A 56 -16.14 3.46 -0.75
C ASP A 56 -15.83 2.56 0.45
N ARG A 57 -16.78 2.46 1.38
CA ARG A 57 -16.59 1.75 2.65
C ARG A 57 -16.25 0.27 2.46
N ASN A 58 -16.81 -0.39 1.46
CA ASN A 58 -16.58 -1.82 1.22
C ASN A 58 -15.16 -2.03 0.69
N ASP A 59 -14.75 -1.24 -0.29
CA ASP A 59 -13.42 -1.36 -0.89
C ASP A 59 -12.32 -0.91 0.07
N ALA A 60 -12.53 0.16 0.84
CA ALA A 60 -11.62 0.56 1.90
C ALA A 60 -11.40 -0.55 2.96
N SER A 61 -12.47 -1.29 3.30
CA SER A 61 -12.41 -2.42 4.24
C SER A 61 -11.62 -3.60 3.68
N LYS A 62 -11.84 -3.96 2.41
CA LYS A 62 -11.06 -5.00 1.72
C LYS A 62 -9.58 -4.65 1.66
N VAL A 63 -9.27 -3.41 1.28
CA VAL A 63 -7.90 -2.89 1.20
C VAL A 63 -7.25 -2.94 2.57
N GLU A 64 -7.90 -2.44 3.62
CA GLU A 64 -7.37 -2.46 4.99
C GLU A 64 -6.99 -3.88 5.44
N LYS A 65 -7.86 -4.87 5.18
CA LYS A 65 -7.59 -6.29 5.49
C LYS A 65 -6.43 -6.88 4.68
N ALA A 66 -6.21 -6.41 3.46
CA ALA A 66 -5.14 -6.91 2.61
C ALA A 66 -3.77 -6.31 2.97
N ILE A 67 -3.73 -5.04 3.38
CA ILE A 67 -2.47 -4.33 3.67
C ILE A 67 -2.04 -4.41 5.13
N LYS A 68 -2.99 -4.51 6.08
CA LYS A 68 -2.68 -4.76 7.48
C LYS A 68 -2.51 -6.25 7.70
N TYR A 69 -1.61 -6.59 8.60
CA TYR A 69 -1.56 -7.95 9.12
C TYR A 69 -2.86 -8.25 9.86
N ASP A 70 -3.58 -9.26 9.38
CA ASP A 70 -4.78 -9.82 10.00
C ASP A 70 -4.61 -11.33 9.98
N SER A 71 -4.49 -11.96 11.15
CA SER A 71 -4.30 -13.41 11.27
C SER A 71 -5.51 -14.21 10.78
N SER A 72 -6.66 -13.57 10.57
CA SER A 72 -7.85 -14.17 9.98
C SER A 72 -7.94 -13.98 8.46
N ALA A 73 -7.07 -13.14 7.87
CA ALA A 73 -7.01 -12.95 6.44
C ALA A 73 -6.17 -14.07 5.80
N PRO A 74 -6.66 -14.73 4.73
CA PRO A 74 -5.97 -15.87 4.12
C PRO A 74 -4.66 -15.51 3.42
N PHE A 75 -4.43 -14.24 3.07
CA PHE A 75 -3.21 -13.75 2.44
C PHE A 75 -3.16 -12.20 2.48
N THR A 76 -2.05 -11.64 2.96
CA THR A 76 -1.83 -10.20 3.22
C THR A 76 -0.51 -9.70 2.63
N LEU A 77 -0.27 -8.38 2.73
CA LEU A 77 1.00 -7.76 2.34
C LEU A 77 2.20 -8.34 3.11
N SER A 78 1.99 -8.79 4.35
CA SER A 78 3.03 -9.46 5.14
C SER A 78 3.39 -10.83 4.54
N ASP A 79 2.41 -11.58 4.07
CA ASP A 79 2.62 -12.89 3.43
C ASP A 79 3.30 -12.72 2.07
N LEU A 80 2.89 -11.71 1.31
CA LEU A 80 3.55 -11.33 0.05
C LEU A 80 5.00 -10.85 0.27
N HIS A 81 5.28 -10.22 1.41
CA HIS A 81 6.63 -9.85 1.82
C HIS A 81 7.47 -11.04 2.24
N ALA A 82 6.93 -11.94 3.06
CA ALA A 82 7.59 -13.18 3.47
C ALA A 82 7.98 -14.03 2.26
N PHE A 83 7.09 -14.16 1.27
CA PHE A 83 7.35 -14.84 0.01
C PHE A 83 8.60 -14.32 -0.73
N VAL A 84 8.80 -13.00 -0.80
CA VAL A 84 9.99 -12.43 -1.47
C VAL A 84 11.29 -12.83 -0.77
N HIS A 85 11.23 -13.23 0.51
CA HIS A 85 12.38 -13.55 1.34
C HIS A 85 12.51 -15.04 1.70
N GLN A 86 11.49 -15.88 1.45
CA GLN A 86 11.45 -17.30 1.81
C GLN A 86 11.18 -18.17 0.58
N ASN A 87 12.01 -19.19 0.36
CA ASN A 87 11.93 -20.12 -0.79
C ASN A 87 11.01 -21.33 -0.57
N SER A 88 10.34 -21.44 0.59
CA SER A 88 9.49 -22.59 0.92
C SER A 88 8.02 -22.23 0.80
N GLU A 89 7.32 -22.97 -0.06
CA GLU A 89 5.89 -22.86 -0.43
C GLU A 89 5.50 -21.54 -1.12
N LEU A 90 5.24 -21.65 -2.43
CA LEU A 90 4.75 -20.54 -3.24
C LEU A 90 3.26 -20.33 -2.94
N PRO A 91 2.79 -19.07 -2.81
CA PRO A 91 1.36 -18.81 -2.81
C PRO A 91 0.73 -19.32 -4.11
N GLY A 92 -0.43 -19.97 -4.01
CA GLY A 92 -1.13 -20.44 -5.18
C GLY A 92 -1.67 -19.28 -6.02
N GLU A 93 -2.05 -19.57 -7.26
CA GLU A 93 -2.71 -18.59 -8.14
C GLU A 93 -3.92 -17.93 -7.48
N ARG A 94 -4.66 -18.71 -6.69
CA ARG A 94 -5.82 -18.25 -5.92
C ARG A 94 -5.44 -17.17 -4.91
N ASP A 95 -4.32 -17.31 -4.20
CA ASP A 95 -3.91 -16.37 -3.15
C ASP A 95 -3.49 -15.03 -3.76
N ILE A 96 -2.72 -15.10 -4.85
CA ILE A 96 -2.32 -13.91 -5.62
C ILE A 96 -3.55 -13.19 -6.18
N LEU A 97 -4.50 -13.94 -6.76
CA LEU A 97 -5.74 -13.37 -7.28
C LEU A 97 -6.58 -12.72 -6.17
N GLN A 98 -6.70 -13.36 -5.01
CA GLN A 98 -7.44 -12.79 -3.88
C GLN A 98 -6.79 -11.52 -3.35
N PHE A 99 -5.46 -11.47 -3.29
CA PHE A 99 -4.75 -10.23 -2.96
C PHE A 99 -5.04 -9.14 -3.97
N TRP A 100 -4.94 -9.47 -5.27
CA TRP A 100 -5.21 -8.53 -6.35
C TRP A 100 -6.63 -7.96 -6.25
N LEU A 101 -7.66 -8.80 -6.17
CA LEU A 101 -9.05 -8.35 -6.09
C LEU A 101 -9.35 -7.44 -4.89
N ARG A 102 -8.61 -7.62 -3.77
CA ARG A 102 -8.76 -6.76 -2.58
C ARG A 102 -8.00 -5.44 -2.71
N THR A 103 -6.92 -5.42 -3.49
CA THR A 103 -6.02 -4.26 -3.60
C THR A 103 -6.19 -3.49 -4.91
N GLU A 104 -6.90 -4.04 -5.89
CA GLU A 104 -7.15 -3.41 -7.19
C GLU A 104 -7.75 -2.00 -7.06
N PRO A 105 -8.76 -1.74 -6.20
CA PRO A 105 -9.27 -0.38 -6.02
C PRO A 105 -8.20 0.60 -5.53
N LEU A 106 -7.29 0.14 -4.67
CA LEU A 106 -6.16 0.95 -4.20
C LEU A 106 -5.13 1.19 -5.32
N PHE A 107 -4.83 0.17 -6.13
CA PHE A 107 -3.94 0.32 -7.29
C PHE A 107 -4.50 1.32 -8.30
N ARG A 108 -5.79 1.22 -8.62
CA ARG A 108 -6.49 2.19 -9.48
C ARG A 108 -6.35 3.58 -8.92
N LEU A 109 -6.68 3.77 -7.64
CA LEU A 109 -6.54 5.06 -6.97
C LEU A 109 -5.10 5.64 -7.04
N MET A 110 -4.09 4.79 -6.92
CA MET A 110 -2.69 5.22 -6.89
C MET A 110 -2.14 5.56 -8.29
N LEU A 111 -2.54 4.78 -9.29
CA LEU A 111 -1.98 4.80 -10.64
C LEU A 111 -2.80 5.63 -11.62
N GLU A 112 -4.12 5.66 -11.46
CA GLU A 112 -4.99 6.53 -12.24
C GLU A 112 -4.69 7.98 -11.83
N LYS A 113 -4.47 8.84 -12.83
CA LYS A 113 -4.25 10.27 -12.56
C LYS A 113 -5.52 10.81 -11.91
N ASP A 114 -5.36 11.56 -10.83
CA ASP A 114 -6.45 12.40 -10.31
C ASP A 114 -6.78 13.41 -11.43
N GLU A 115 -7.83 13.16 -12.23
CA GLU A 115 -8.32 14.10 -13.26
C GLU A 115 -8.65 15.48 -12.66
N THR A 116 -8.83 15.56 -11.35
CA THR A 116 -9.04 16.80 -10.59
C THR A 116 -7.81 17.71 -10.50
N LEU A 117 -6.61 17.25 -10.85
CA LEU A 117 -5.41 18.09 -10.90
C LEU A 117 -5.21 18.82 -12.25
N GLU A 118 -6.04 18.54 -13.27
CA GLU A 118 -5.93 19.18 -14.60
C GLU A 118 -6.86 20.39 -14.81
N VAL A 119 -7.52 20.91 -13.75
CA VAL A 119 -8.31 22.15 -13.82
C VAL A 119 -7.60 23.29 -13.07
N LYS A 120 -6.41 23.64 -13.54
CA LYS A 120 -5.86 25.00 -13.42
C LYS A 120 -5.17 25.35 -14.73
N LYS A 121 -5.96 25.80 -15.70
CA LYS A 121 -5.49 26.64 -16.81
C LYS A 121 -5.72 28.10 -16.44
#